data_AF-A0A4Q1A924-F1
#
_entry.id   AF-A0A4Q1A924-F1
#
_cell.length_a   1.000
_cell.length_b   1.000
_cell.length_c   1.000
_cell.angle_alpha   90.00
_cell.angle_beta   90.00
_cell.angle_gamma   90.00
#
_symmetry.space_group_name_H-M   'P 1'
#
loop_
_entity.id
_entity.type
_entity.pdbx_description
1 polymer ?
#
loop_
_entity_poly.entity_id
_entity_poly.type
_entity_poly.pdbx_seq_one_letter_code
_entity_poly.pdbx_strand_id
1 'polypeptide(L)'
;MSDISLEKAKTEQLNVVLSYILWWFLGFLGVHRFYTKQSLAWIYIVGFVLGVITTFIFIGYLILFALFILWVYDGIKLNSIVKKYNLEILEKYEQSL
;
A
#
# COMPACT_ATOMS: atom_id res chain seq x y z
N MET A 1 28.36 15.33 -7.21
CA MET A 1 26.89 15.62 -7.23
C MET A 1 26.09 14.35 -7.52
N SER A 2 26.52 13.51 -8.47
CA SER A 2 25.86 12.24 -8.88
C SER A 2 25.75 11.16 -7.80
N ASP A 3 26.76 11.03 -6.92
CA ASP A 3 26.78 9.96 -5.90
C ASP A 3 25.74 10.20 -4.80
N ILE A 4 25.60 11.45 -4.37
CA ILE A 4 24.63 11.87 -3.34
C ILE A 4 23.20 11.73 -3.86
N SER A 5 22.93 12.10 -5.13
CA SER A 5 21.60 11.94 -5.71
C SER A 5 21.23 10.47 -5.94
N LEU A 6 22.22 9.62 -6.26
CA LEU A 6 22.00 8.17 -6.39
C LEU A 6 21.69 7.53 -5.04
N GLU A 7 22.42 7.90 -3.99
CA GLU A 7 22.18 7.41 -2.64
C GLU A 7 20.78 7.79 -2.15
N LYS A 8 20.37 9.06 -2.37
CA LYS A 8 19.00 9.51 -2.10
C LYS A 8 17.96 8.67 -2.82
N ALA A 9 18.12 8.44 -4.13
CA ALA A 9 17.21 7.62 -4.92
C ALA A 9 17.08 6.19 -4.35
N LYS A 10 18.19 5.56 -3.96
CA LYS A 10 18.15 4.23 -3.33
C LYS A 10 17.42 4.21 -1.99
N THR A 11 17.59 5.25 -1.16
CA THR A 11 16.89 5.34 0.14
C THR A 11 15.39 5.58 0.03
N GLU A 12 14.92 6.18 -1.07
CA GLU A 12 13.50 6.42 -1.31
C GLU A 12 12.75 5.18 -1.83
N GLN A 13 13.47 4.14 -2.28
CA GLN A 13 12.86 2.91 -2.79
C GLN A 13 12.14 2.13 -1.69
N LEU A 14 11.04 1.50 -2.09
CA LEU A 14 10.23 0.64 -1.23
C LEU A 14 10.81 -0.78 -1.18
N ASN A 15 10.67 -1.42 -0.02
CA ASN A 15 11.04 -2.82 0.17
C ASN A 15 9.81 -3.72 0.00
N VAL A 16 9.87 -4.64 -0.96
CA VAL A 16 8.77 -5.57 -1.27
C VAL A 16 8.42 -6.49 -0.10
N VAL A 17 9.43 -6.98 0.64
CA VAL A 17 9.22 -7.87 1.78
C VAL A 17 8.51 -7.12 2.90
N LEU A 18 8.93 -5.89 3.18
CA LEU A 18 8.29 -5.05 4.19
C LEU A 18 6.83 -4.74 3.80
N SER A 19 6.56 -4.47 2.52
CA SER A 19 5.19 -4.31 2.03
C SER A 19 4.31 -5.52 2.34
N TYR A 20 4.80 -6.75 2.09
CA TYR A 20 4.07 -7.98 2.37
C TYR A 20 3.86 -8.22 3.87
N ILE A 21 4.84 -7.89 4.70
CA ILE A 21 4.70 -7.94 6.17
C ILE A 21 3.59 -6.99 6.63
N LEU A 22 3.59 -5.75 6.14
CA LEU A 22 2.55 -4.77 6.48
C LEU A 22 1.17 -5.21 5.98
N TRP A 23 1.09 -5.81 4.80
CA TRP A 23 -0.16 -6.33 4.23
C TRP A 23 -0.72 -7.49 5.05
N TRP A 24 0.13 -8.42 5.51
CA TRP A 24 -0.35 -9.57 6.28
C TRP A 24 -0.80 -9.18 7.69
N PHE A 25 0.03 -8.43 8.43
CA PHE A 25 -0.24 -8.13 9.84
C PHE A 25 -1.13 -6.90 10.06
N LEU A 26 -1.06 -5.89 9.20
CA LEU A 26 -1.80 -4.62 9.35
C LEU A 26 -2.68 -4.31 8.12
N GLY A 27 -2.86 -5.26 7.20
CA GLY A 27 -3.55 -4.99 5.94
C GLY A 27 -5.05 -4.76 6.08
N PHE A 28 -5.69 -5.26 7.14
CA PHE A 28 -7.09 -4.95 7.45
C PHE A 28 -7.30 -3.47 7.81
N LEU A 29 -6.26 -2.79 8.31
CA LEU A 29 -6.25 -1.34 8.52
C LEU A 29 -5.74 -0.56 7.29
N GLY A 30 -5.28 -1.25 6.24
CA GLY A 30 -4.78 -0.65 5.01
C GLY A 30 -3.38 -0.04 5.08
N VAL A 31 -2.58 -0.38 6.10
CA VAL A 31 -1.25 0.22 6.31
C VAL A 31 -0.29 -0.05 5.15
N HIS A 32 -0.44 -1.18 4.45
CA HIS A 32 0.34 -1.48 3.24
C HIS A 32 0.11 -0.46 2.13
N ARG A 33 -1.10 0.11 2.00
CA ARG A 33 -1.39 1.17 1.01
C ARG A 33 -0.74 2.50 1.39
N PHE A 34 -0.66 2.82 2.69
CA PHE A 34 0.07 4.00 3.17
C PHE A 34 1.57 3.87 2.90
N TYR A 35 2.16 2.72 3.22
CA TYR A 35 3.58 2.46 2.94
C TYR A 35 3.92 2.53 1.45
N THR A 36 3.07 1.94 0.60
CA THR A 36 3.26 1.94 -0.85
C THR A 36 2.79 3.23 -1.54
N LYS A 37 2.46 4.28 -0.76
CA LYS A 37 2.04 5.61 -1.26
C LYS A 37 0.87 5.56 -2.25
N GLN A 38 0.00 4.56 -2.11
CA GLN A 38 -1.19 4.44 -2.94
C GLN A 38 -2.25 5.45 -2.53
N SER A 39 -2.99 5.97 -3.51
CA SER A 39 -4.18 6.78 -3.23
C SER A 39 -5.25 5.95 -2.53
N LEU A 40 -6.15 6.62 -1.81
CA LEU A 40 -7.30 5.99 -1.15
C LEU A 40 -6.94 4.95 -0.07
N ALA A 41 -5.76 5.05 0.55
CA ALA A 41 -5.39 4.19 1.68
C ALA A 41 -6.37 4.31 2.87
N TRP A 42 -7.00 5.48 3.03
CA TRP A 42 -8.02 5.76 4.04
C TRP A 42 -9.30 4.89 3.90
N ILE A 43 -9.57 4.28 2.73
CA ILE A 43 -10.74 3.42 2.51
C ILE A 43 -10.76 2.24 3.49
N TYR A 44 -9.61 1.67 3.81
CA TYR A 44 -9.56 0.57 4.77
C TYR A 44 -9.92 1.02 6.17
N ILE A 45 -9.40 2.16 6.63
CA ILE A 45 -9.70 2.68 7.96
C ILE A 45 -11.19 3.02 8.07
N VAL A 46 -11.71 3.80 7.12
CA VAL A 46 -13.12 4.22 7.11
C VAL A 46 -14.05 3.02 6.94
N GLY A 47 -13.74 2.14 5.98
CA GLY A 47 -14.51 0.94 5.72
C GLY A 47 -14.51 -0.03 6.89
N PHE A 48 -13.37 -0.21 7.57
CA PHE A 48 -13.27 -1.10 8.73
C PHE A 48 -14.09 -0.55 9.89
N VAL A 49 -13.96 0.74 10.21
CA VAL A 49 -14.76 1.40 11.26
C VAL A 49 -16.25 1.32 10.94
N LEU A 50 -16.67 1.69 9.73
CA LEU A 50 -18.08 1.61 9.31
C LEU A 50 -18.59 0.16 9.30
N GLY A 51 -17.77 -0.78 8.84
CA GLY A 51 -18.09 -2.20 8.81
C GLY A 51 -18.34 -2.74 10.20
N VAL A 52 -17.45 -2.47 11.16
CA VAL A 52 -17.61 -2.90 12.55
C VAL A 52 -18.85 -2.26 13.19
N ILE A 53 -19.04 -0.94 13.04
CA ILE A 53 -20.19 -0.22 13.64
C ILE A 53 -21.52 -0.73 13.07
N THR A 54 -21.58 -1.05 11.78
CA THR A 54 -22.81 -1.54 11.13
C THR A 54 -22.97 -3.07 11.20
N THR A 55 -22.06 -3.79 11.85
CA THR A 55 -22.15 -5.25 12.02
C THR A 55 -23.37 -5.64 12.87
N PHE A 56 -23.78 -4.79 13.82
CA PHE A 56 -24.96 -5.01 14.67
C PHE A 56 -26.27 -5.17 13.86
N ILE A 57 -26.35 -4.59 12.66
CA ILE A 57 -27.51 -4.67 11.76
C ILE A 57 -27.24 -5.58 10.55
N PHE A 58 -26.24 -6.47 10.64
CA PHE A 58 -25.76 -7.39 9.61
C PHE A 58 -25.18 -6.78 8.32
N ILE A 59 -25.42 -5.50 8.03
CA ILE A 59 -24.87 -4.78 6.87
C ILE A 59 -23.34 -4.70 6.94
N GLY A 60 -22.78 -4.58 8.13
CA GLY A 60 -21.33 -4.51 8.34
C GLY A 60 -20.56 -5.69 7.76
N TYR A 61 -21.14 -6.89 7.76
CA TYR A 61 -20.51 -8.07 7.16
C TYR A 61 -20.28 -7.92 5.66
N LEU A 62 -21.20 -7.26 4.93
CA LEU A 62 -21.03 -7.00 3.50
C LEU A 62 -19.87 -6.04 3.24
N ILE A 63 -19.71 -5.01 4.08
CA ILE A 63 -18.61 -4.04 4.00
C ILE A 63 -17.28 -4.74 4.30
N LEU A 64 -17.22 -5.51 5.38
CA LEU A 64 -16.01 -6.25 5.77
C LEU A 64 -15.63 -7.30 4.72
N PHE A 65 -16.61 -7.96 4.09
CA PHE A 65 -16.37 -8.89 2.99
C PHE A 65 -15.82 -8.19 1.75
N ALA A 66 -16.34 -7.02 1.39
CA ALA A 66 -15.79 -6.20 0.31
C ALA A 66 -14.35 -5.77 0.59
N LEU A 67 -14.03 -5.37 1.84
CA LEU A 67 -12.66 -5.06 2.26
C LEU A 67 -11.75 -6.29 2.20
N PHE A 68 -12.27 -7.48 2.53
CA PHE A 68 -11.52 -8.72 2.42
C PHE A 68 -11.15 -9.03 0.96
N ILE A 69 -12.08 -8.87 0.02
CA ILE A 69 -11.79 -9.00 -1.41
C ILE A 69 -10.72 -8.00 -1.85
N LEU A 70 -10.83 -6.74 -1.39
CA LEU A 70 -9.83 -5.70 -1.68
C LEU A 70 -8.46 -6.07 -1.10
N TRP A 71 -8.43 -6.64 0.09
CA TRP A 71 -7.21 -7.10 0.75
C TRP A 71 -6.51 -8.21 -0.04
N VAL A 72 -7.26 -9.19 -0.55
CA VAL A 72 -6.70 -10.24 -1.42
C VAL A 72 -6.15 -9.65 -2.72
N TYR A 73 -6.92 -8.75 -3.36
CA TYR A 73 -6.52 -8.07 -4.59
C TYR A 73 -5.22 -7.28 -4.43
N ASP A 74 -5.07 -6.58 -3.30
CA ASP A 74 -3.86 -5.83 -2.98
C ASP A 74 -2.66 -6.75 -2.84
N GLY A 75 -2.80 -7.92 -2.21
CA GLY A 75 -1.71 -8.89 -2.06
C GLY A 75 -1.13 -9.36 -3.41
N ILE A 76 -2.00 -9.55 -4.42
CA ILE A 76 -1.60 -9.94 -5.78
C ILE A 76 -0.87 -8.78 -6.48
N LYS A 77 -1.34 -7.55 -6.31
CA LYS A 77 -0.77 -6.37 -6.99
C LYS A 77 0.46 -5.77 -6.31
N LEU A 78 0.71 -6.11 -5.05
CA LEU A 78 1.69 -5.43 -4.20
C LEU A 78 3.09 -5.37 -4.80
N ASN A 79 3.57 -6.51 -5.34
CA ASN A 79 4.88 -6.59 -5.98
C ASN A 79 4.98 -5.65 -7.20
N SER A 80 3.96 -5.63 -8.05
CA SER A 80 3.92 -4.75 -9.22
C SER A 80 3.98 -3.27 -8.84
N ILE A 81 3.27 -2.88 -7.78
CA ILE A 81 3.24 -1.50 -7.28
C ILE A 81 4.61 -1.08 -6.75
N VAL A 82 5.23 -1.91 -5.92
CA VAL A 82 6.58 -1.65 -5.38
C VAL A 82 7.60 -1.54 -6.52
N LYS A 83 7.55 -2.45 -7.49
CA LYS A 83 8.45 -2.43 -8.64
C LYS A 83 8.27 -1.16 -9.47
N LYS A 84 7.04 -0.79 -9.78
CA LYS A 84 6.74 0.42 -10.57
C LYS A 84 7.25 1.67 -9.86
N TYR A 85 6.98 1.81 -8.57
CA TYR A 85 7.44 2.95 -7.78
C TYR A 85 8.98 3.06 -7.75
N ASN A 86 9.67 1.94 -7.55
CA ASN A 86 11.14 1.95 -7.51
C ASN A 86 11.76 2.29 -8.87
N LEU A 87 11.13 1.89 -9.98
CA LEU A 87 11.55 2.26 -11.34
C LEU A 87 11.34 3.75 -11.61
N GLU A 88 10.20 4.32 -11.19
CA GLU A 88 9.93 5.77 -11.34
C GLU A 88 10.96 6.63 -10.61
N ILE A 89 11.44 6.20 -9.43
CA ILE A 89 12.51 6.89 -8.70
C ILE A 89 13.83 6.89 -9.49
N LEU A 90 14.17 5.75 -10.12
CA LEU A 90 15.40 5.62 -10.90
C LEU A 90 15.33 6.44 -12.19
N GLU A 91 14.20 6.42 -12.88
CA GLU A 91 13.96 7.23 -14.08
C GLU A 91 14.08 8.73 -13.76
N LYS A 92 13.50 9.17 -12.63
CA LYS A 92 13.63 10.56 -12.17
C LYS A 92 15.08 10.95 -11.85
N TYR A 93 15.86 10.01 -11.30
CA TYR A 93 17.29 10.22 -11.09
C TYR A 93 18.04 10.36 -12.41
N GLU A 94 17.77 9.48 -13.38
CA GLU A 94 18.41 9.50 -14.70
C GLU A 94 18.13 10.81 -15.45
N GLN A 95 16.89 11.31 -15.41
CA GLN A 95 16.51 12.60 -15.99
C GLN A 95 17.16 13.82 -15.30
N SER A 96 17.74 13.63 -14.10
CA SER A 96 18.39 14.69 -13.33
C SER A 96 19.92 14.76 -13.51
N LEU A 97 20.49 13.81 -14.27
CA LEU A 97 21.90 13.78 -14.67
C LEU A 97 22.16 14.70 -15.87
#